data_AF-A0A3M7DJ85-F1
#
_entry.id   AF-A0A3M7DJ85-F1
#
_cell.length_a   1.000
_cell.length_b   1.000
_cell.length_c   1.000
_cell.angle_alpha   90.00
_cell.angle_beta   90.00
_cell.angle_gamma   90.00
#
_symmetry.space_group_name_H-M   'P 1'
#
loop_
_entity.id
_entity.type
_entity.pdbx_description
1 polymer ?
#
loop_
_entity_poly.entity_id
_entity_poly.type
_entity_poly.pdbx_seq_one_letter_code
_entity_poly.pdbx_strand_id
1 'polypeptide(L)'
;MLVQQCLAGVALLLASTSAFPQPGRRQTSQVENNSTTINGTTYTLTEVGARNTLDWRMWLERDGSPASFWHDIPTYPDESNPSVINFVIEIPRWTSGKIEINREEPLNPIFHDEEDGEPRFVQDIWPFKAYPFLYGSIPQT
;
A
#
# COMPACT_ATOMS: atom_id res chain seq x y z
N MET A 1 25.60 4.49 69.41
CA MET A 1 24.15 4.38 69.15
C MET A 1 23.52 5.73 69.45
N LEU A 2 23.25 6.54 68.43
CA LEU A 2 22.59 7.84 68.56
C LEU A 2 21.62 8.05 67.39
N VAL A 3 20.57 8.80 67.66
CA VAL A 3 19.22 8.70 67.12
C VAL A 3 18.96 9.73 66.00
N GLN A 4 18.33 9.27 64.91
CA GLN A 4 17.26 9.88 64.10
C GLN A 4 17.32 11.38 63.74
N GLN A 5 17.26 11.68 62.43
CA GLN A 5 16.34 12.68 61.86
C GLN A 5 15.88 12.27 60.45
N CYS A 6 14.62 12.57 60.17
CA CYS A 6 13.88 12.28 58.95
C CYS A 6 13.99 13.41 57.90
N LEU A 7 13.47 13.09 56.70
CA LEU A 7 12.81 13.93 55.70
C LEU A 7 13.54 14.29 54.39
N ALA A 8 12.87 13.80 53.33
CA ALA A 8 12.36 14.52 52.15
C ALA A 8 13.29 14.72 50.94
N GLY A 9 12.80 14.28 49.78
CA GLY A 9 13.28 14.77 48.50
C GLY A 9 13.06 13.85 47.30
N VAL A 10 11.85 13.30 47.10
CA VAL A 10 11.48 12.73 45.78
C VAL A 10 11.18 13.91 44.85
N ALA A 11 12.13 14.24 43.97
CA ALA A 11 11.93 15.22 42.92
C ALA A 11 11.58 14.49 41.61
N LEU A 12 10.29 14.55 41.30
CA LEU A 12 9.63 14.14 40.07
C LEU A 12 10.08 15.06 38.92
N LEU A 13 10.87 14.57 37.94
CA LEU A 13 11.01 15.25 36.65
C LEU A 13 9.94 14.74 35.69
N LEU A 14 8.92 15.55 35.47
CA LEU A 14 7.91 15.36 34.44
C LEU A 14 8.55 15.61 33.07
N ALA A 15 8.68 14.56 32.26
CA ALA A 15 8.94 14.73 30.83
C ALA A 15 7.67 15.27 30.18
N SER A 16 7.66 16.54 29.79
CA SER A 16 6.61 17.11 28.95
C SER A 16 6.78 16.59 27.53
N THR A 17 6.19 15.44 27.22
CA THR A 17 5.94 15.05 25.84
C THR A 17 4.80 15.90 25.33
N SER A 18 5.11 16.99 24.64
CA SER A 18 4.13 17.62 23.75
C SER A 18 3.93 16.65 22.59
N ALA A 19 2.99 15.72 22.77
CA ALA A 19 2.49 14.90 21.68
C ALA A 19 1.93 15.86 20.63
N PHE A 20 2.63 15.99 19.50
CA PHE A 20 2.10 16.69 18.34
C PHE A 20 0.76 16.02 17.97
N PRO A 21 -0.34 16.79 17.87
CA PRO A 21 -1.61 16.23 17.48
C PRO A 21 -1.45 15.69 16.06
N GLN A 22 -1.58 14.37 15.91
CA GLN A 22 -1.68 13.73 14.61
C GLN A 22 -2.88 14.35 13.89
N PRO A 23 -2.76 14.78 12.63
CA PRO A 23 -3.91 15.25 11.88
C PRO A 23 -4.94 14.12 11.84
N GLY A 24 -6.12 14.37 12.43
CA GLY A 24 -7.22 13.42 12.44
C GLY A 24 -7.55 13.05 11.00
N ARG A 25 -7.34 11.78 10.64
CA ARG A 25 -7.73 11.24 9.35
C ARG A 25 -9.24 11.40 9.24
N ARG A 26 -9.69 12.36 8.45
CA ARG A 26 -11.07 12.45 8.00
C ARG A 26 -11.33 11.19 7.20
N GLN A 27 -11.89 10.16 7.83
CA GLN A 27 -12.49 9.04 7.10
C GLN A 27 -13.72 9.62 6.39
N THR A 28 -13.51 10.13 5.18
CA THR A 28 -14.61 10.25 4.25
C THR A 28 -15.02 8.82 3.93
N SER A 29 -16.19 8.41 4.39
CA SER A 29 -16.90 7.23 3.89
C SER A 29 -17.28 7.51 2.44
N GLN A 30 -16.28 7.41 1.56
CA GLN A 30 -16.48 7.26 0.13
C GLN A 30 -16.93 5.81 -0.03
N VAL A 31 -18.11 5.59 -0.58
CA VAL A 31 -18.45 4.29 -1.15
C VAL A 31 -17.46 4.13 -2.31
N GLU A 32 -16.40 3.36 -2.07
CA GLU A 32 -15.39 3.10 -3.08
C GLU A 32 -16.05 2.27 -4.17
N ASN A 33 -16.46 2.93 -5.26
CA ASN A 33 -16.79 2.21 -6.49
C ASN A 33 -15.48 1.59 -6.96
N ASN A 34 -15.31 0.30 -6.69
CA ASN A 34 -14.17 -0.53 -7.08
C ASN A 34 -14.15 -0.85 -8.60
N SER A 35 -14.95 -0.11 -9.38
CA SER A 35 -15.05 -0.22 -10.83
C SER A 35 -14.90 1.15 -11.49
N THR A 36 -14.10 1.21 -12.55
CA THR A 36 -13.87 2.43 -13.34
C THR A 36 -13.92 2.11 -14.82
N THR A 37 -14.73 2.86 -15.57
CA THR A 37 -14.84 2.75 -17.02
C THR A 37 -13.99 3.82 -17.71
N ILE A 38 -13.07 3.41 -18.57
CA ILE A 38 -12.18 4.28 -19.36
C ILE A 38 -12.33 3.88 -20.83
N ASN A 39 -12.66 4.84 -21.71
CA ASN A 39 -12.84 4.61 -23.15
C ASN A 39 -13.77 3.43 -23.49
N GLY A 40 -14.79 3.19 -22.68
CA GLY A 40 -15.74 2.09 -22.84
C GLY A 40 -15.29 0.73 -22.30
N THR A 41 -14.05 0.60 -21.84
CA THR A 41 -13.56 -0.60 -21.11
C THR A 41 -13.76 -0.38 -19.61
N THR A 42 -14.38 -1.33 -18.93
CA THR A 42 -14.62 -1.28 -17.49
C THR A 42 -13.63 -2.18 -16.75
N TYR A 43 -12.85 -1.59 -15.85
CA TYR A 43 -11.95 -2.32 -14.96
C TYR A 43 -12.54 -2.38 -13.56
N THR A 44 -12.63 -3.57 -12.99
CA THR A 44 -13.10 -3.79 -11.62
C THR A 44 -12.02 -4.50 -10.81
N LEU A 45 -11.84 -4.08 -9.56
CA LEU A 45 -10.91 -4.67 -8.62
C LEU A 45 -11.66 -5.50 -7.57
N THR A 46 -11.20 -6.72 -7.37
CA THR A 46 -11.75 -7.65 -6.37
C THR A 46 -10.66 -8.01 -5.37
N GLU A 47 -10.83 -7.54 -4.14
CA GLU A 47 -9.94 -7.85 -3.02
C GLU A 47 -10.37 -9.16 -2.34
N VAL A 48 -9.42 -10.06 -2.12
CA VAL A 48 -9.61 -11.34 -1.42
C VAL A 48 -8.57 -11.44 -0.30
N GLY A 49 -8.99 -11.90 0.87
CA GLY A 49 -8.13 -11.96 2.06
C GLY A 49 -8.04 -10.62 2.80
N ALA A 50 -7.28 -10.59 3.90
CA ALA A 50 -7.10 -9.38 4.69
C ALA A 50 -5.82 -8.64 4.29
N ARG A 51 -5.84 -7.32 4.17
CA ARG A 51 -4.64 -6.55 3.82
C ARG A 51 -3.48 -6.86 4.78
N ASN A 52 -2.24 -6.92 4.26
CA ASN A 52 -1.01 -7.26 4.99
C ASN A 52 -0.96 -8.70 5.52
N THR A 53 -1.52 -9.64 4.76
CA THR A 53 -1.40 -11.08 5.01
C THR A 53 -0.88 -11.77 3.75
N LEU A 54 -0.34 -12.98 3.90
CA LEU A 54 0.23 -13.73 2.76
C LEU A 54 -0.84 -14.24 1.79
N ASP A 55 -2.07 -14.47 2.26
CA ASP A 55 -3.22 -14.90 1.46
C ASP A 55 -3.93 -13.73 0.76
N TRP A 56 -3.53 -12.48 1.04
CA TRP A 56 -4.10 -11.31 0.40
C TRP A 56 -3.85 -11.29 -1.11
N ARG A 57 -4.90 -11.05 -1.89
CA ARG A 57 -4.85 -10.89 -3.35
C ARG A 57 -5.74 -9.75 -3.80
N MET A 58 -5.29 -9.03 -4.83
CA MET A 58 -6.13 -8.16 -5.64
C MET A 58 -6.24 -8.74 -7.03
N TRP A 59 -7.48 -8.98 -7.48
CA TRP A 59 -7.79 -9.51 -8.80
C TRP A 59 -8.33 -8.42 -9.71
N LEU A 60 -8.06 -8.56 -11.01
CA LEU A 60 -8.57 -7.68 -12.05
C LEU A 60 -9.70 -8.36 -12.82
N GLU A 61 -10.77 -7.62 -13.04
CA GLU A 61 -11.77 -7.94 -14.05
C GLU A 61 -11.79 -6.85 -15.12
N ARG A 62 -11.88 -7.25 -16.38
CA ARG A 62 -12.05 -6.39 -17.55
C ARG A 62 -13.37 -6.75 -18.22
N ASP A 63 -14.28 -5.79 -18.29
CA ASP A 63 -15.62 -5.96 -18.87
C ASP A 63 -16.39 -7.16 -18.30
N GLY A 64 -16.23 -7.39 -16.99
CA GLY A 64 -16.86 -8.50 -16.26
C GLY A 64 -16.20 -9.87 -16.45
N SER A 65 -15.05 -9.94 -17.12
CA SER A 65 -14.25 -11.17 -17.27
C SER A 65 -12.93 -11.07 -16.50
N PRO A 66 -12.45 -12.14 -15.84
CA PRO A 66 -11.15 -12.13 -15.18
C PRO A 66 -10.02 -11.79 -16.16
N ALA A 67 -9.07 -10.96 -15.74
CA ALA A 67 -7.99 -10.46 -16.58
C ALA A 67 -6.67 -10.42 -15.80
N SER A 68 -5.56 -10.42 -16.54
CA SER A 68 -4.20 -10.26 -16.01
C SER A 68 -3.76 -8.81 -15.96
N PHE A 69 -3.22 -8.38 -14.81
CA PHE A 69 -2.54 -7.08 -14.70
C PHE A 69 -1.30 -6.99 -15.60
N TRP A 70 -0.67 -8.12 -15.91
CA TRP A 70 0.56 -8.14 -16.71
C TRP A 70 0.24 -8.17 -18.21
N HIS A 71 -0.64 -9.07 -18.65
CA HIS A 71 -0.78 -9.38 -20.07
C HIS A 71 -1.98 -8.69 -20.74
N ASP A 72 -3.08 -8.46 -20.02
CA ASP A 72 -4.37 -8.08 -20.62
C ASP A 72 -4.67 -6.58 -20.59
N ILE A 73 -3.85 -5.79 -19.88
CA ILE A 73 -3.89 -4.34 -19.92
C ILE A 73 -2.98 -3.87 -21.07
N PRO A 74 -3.48 -3.12 -22.06
CA PRO A 74 -2.64 -2.63 -23.15
C PRO A 74 -1.62 -1.62 -22.62
N THR A 75 -0.35 -1.71 -23.05
CA THR A 75 0.66 -0.70 -22.68
C THR A 75 0.27 0.70 -23.16
N TYR A 76 -0.21 0.80 -24.40
CA TYR A 76 -0.64 2.07 -25.00
C TYR A 76 -2.16 2.08 -25.08
N PRO A 77 -2.87 2.97 -24.35
CA PRO A 77 -4.32 3.08 -24.44
C PRO A 77 -4.77 3.57 -25.83
N ASP A 78 -3.91 4.27 -26.54
CA ASP A 78 -4.08 4.70 -27.92
C ASP A 78 -2.77 4.45 -28.67
N GLU A 79 -2.76 3.47 -29.57
CA GLU A 79 -1.59 3.11 -30.37
C GLU A 79 -1.10 4.25 -31.28
N SER A 80 -1.96 5.22 -31.60
CA SER A 80 -1.60 6.37 -32.41
C SER A 80 -0.81 7.45 -31.64
N ASN A 81 -0.84 7.41 -30.30
CA ASN A 81 -0.15 8.35 -29.43
C ASN A 81 0.81 7.63 -28.47
N PRO A 82 2.06 7.36 -28.89
CA PRO A 82 3.03 6.65 -28.06
C PRO A 82 3.54 7.45 -26.86
N SER A 83 3.09 8.70 -26.67
CA SER A 83 3.48 9.53 -25.52
C SER A 83 2.68 9.23 -24.26
N VAL A 84 1.60 8.44 -24.36
CA VAL A 84 0.74 8.05 -23.25
C VAL A 84 0.81 6.55 -23.06
N ILE A 85 1.05 6.11 -21.83
CA ILE A 85 1.08 4.69 -21.46
C ILE A 85 0.14 4.44 -20.29
N ASN A 86 -0.37 3.21 -20.21
CA ASN A 86 -1.00 2.70 -19.01
C ASN A 86 0.09 2.31 -18.01
N PHE A 87 -0.18 2.61 -16.74
CA PHE A 87 0.71 2.30 -15.62
C PHE A 87 -0.12 1.61 -14.53
N VAL A 88 0.28 0.40 -14.16
CA VAL A 88 -0.36 -0.38 -13.09
C VAL A 88 0.28 0.03 -11.79
N ILE A 89 -0.48 0.71 -10.93
CA ILE A 89 0.00 1.11 -9.61
C ILE A 89 -0.12 -0.10 -8.67
N GLU A 90 1.02 -0.52 -8.12
CA GLU A 90 1.10 -1.60 -7.15
C GLU A 90 1.14 -0.99 -5.74
N ILE A 91 2.11 -0.12 -5.46
CA ILE A 91 2.34 0.43 -4.11
C ILE A 91 1.97 1.92 -4.09
N PRO A 92 0.93 2.31 -3.33
CA PRO A 92 0.60 3.72 -3.12
C PRO A 92 1.72 4.47 -2.38
N ARG A 93 1.86 5.76 -2.69
CA ARG A 93 2.86 6.62 -2.05
C ARG A 93 2.70 6.62 -0.51
N TRP A 94 3.83 6.56 0.19
CA TRP A 94 3.97 6.52 1.64
C TRP A 94 3.38 5.28 2.33
N THR A 95 3.26 4.18 1.59
CA THR A 95 2.97 2.84 2.14
C THR A 95 4.22 1.97 2.04
N SER A 96 4.43 1.05 2.97
CA SER A 96 5.65 0.22 3.09
C SER A 96 5.47 -1.22 2.66
N GLY A 97 4.23 -1.69 2.53
CA GLY A 97 3.96 -3.07 2.09
C GLY A 97 4.54 -3.28 0.70
N LYS A 98 5.44 -4.25 0.56
CA LYS A 98 5.97 -4.64 -0.74
C LYS A 98 4.94 -5.53 -1.41
N ILE A 99 4.03 -4.89 -2.14
CA ILE A 99 3.03 -5.57 -2.94
C ILE A 99 3.41 -5.44 -4.42
N GLU A 100 3.26 -6.53 -5.17
CA GLU A 100 3.70 -6.63 -6.56
C GLU A 100 2.79 -7.56 -7.34
N ILE A 101 2.86 -7.51 -8.67
CA ILE A 101 2.18 -8.47 -9.54
C ILE A 101 2.82 -9.85 -9.38
N ASN A 102 2.01 -10.87 -9.07
CA ASN A 102 2.49 -12.24 -8.99
C ASN A 102 2.71 -12.81 -10.39
N ARG A 103 3.97 -13.10 -10.74
CA ARG A 103 4.31 -13.63 -12.08
C ARG A 103 4.07 -15.13 -12.23
N GLU A 104 3.93 -15.84 -11.12
CA GLU A 104 3.80 -17.30 -11.10
C GLU A 104 2.34 -17.76 -11.00
N GLU A 105 1.47 -16.92 -10.42
CA GLU A 105 0.06 -17.22 -10.24
C GLU A 105 -0.77 -16.87 -11.50
N PRO A 106 -1.73 -17.73 -11.90
CA PRO A 106 -2.60 -17.45 -13.05
C PRO A 106 -3.33 -16.11 -12.91
N LEU A 107 -3.48 -15.39 -14.03
CA LEU A 107 -4.07 -14.04 -14.09
C LEU A 107 -3.29 -12.98 -13.29
N ASN A 108 -2.11 -13.30 -12.79
CA ASN A 108 -1.15 -12.37 -12.21
C ASN A 108 -1.78 -11.36 -11.22
N PRO A 109 -2.45 -11.83 -10.14
CA PRO A 109 -3.00 -10.93 -9.14
C PRO A 109 -1.89 -10.12 -8.46
N ILE A 110 -2.23 -8.98 -7.88
CA ILE A 110 -1.33 -8.28 -6.97
C ILE A 110 -1.34 -9.04 -5.64
N PHE A 111 -0.16 -9.33 -5.11
CA PHE A 111 0.02 -10.03 -3.84
C PHE A 111 1.02 -9.31 -2.96
N HIS A 112 1.14 -9.74 -1.71
CA HIS A 112 2.15 -9.25 -0.78
C HIS A 112 3.38 -10.15 -0.84
N ASP A 113 4.53 -9.58 -1.22
CA ASP A 113 5.81 -10.30 -1.24
C ASP A 113 6.12 -10.92 0.13
N GLU A 114 6.72 -12.10 0.12
CA GLU A 114 7.07 -12.85 1.33
C GLU A 114 8.57 -12.76 1.58
N GLU A 115 8.96 -12.43 2.82
CA GLU A 115 10.34 -12.51 3.28
C GLU A 115 10.34 -13.28 4.60
N ASP A 116 11.08 -14.40 4.65
CA ASP A 116 11.18 -15.27 5.83
C ASP A 116 9.84 -15.78 6.38
N GLY A 117 8.87 -16.06 5.51
CA GLY A 117 7.55 -16.59 5.90
C GLY A 117 6.58 -15.53 6.42
N GLU A 118 6.90 -14.25 6.29
CA GLU A 118 6.07 -13.13 6.72
C GLU A 118 5.88 -12.10 5.60
N PRO A 119 4.78 -11.32 5.60
CA PRO A 119 4.58 -10.26 4.63
C PRO A 119 5.69 -9.20 4.71
N ARG A 120 6.29 -8.90 3.56
CA ARG A 120 7.47 -8.04 3.49
C ARG A 120 7.15 -6.55 3.53
N PHE A 121 7.92 -5.78 4.30
CA PHE A 121 7.81 -4.33 4.36
C PHE A 121 9.14 -3.65 4.08
N VAL A 122 9.12 -2.65 3.20
CA VAL A 122 10.27 -1.78 2.96
C VAL A 122 10.48 -0.87 4.16
N GLN A 123 11.72 -0.80 4.62
CA GLN A 123 12.10 0.03 5.75
C GLN A 123 12.13 1.53 5.38
N ASP A 124 11.88 2.37 6.38
CA ASP A 124 12.04 3.82 6.22
C ASP A 124 13.53 4.19 6.18
N ILE A 125 13.91 5.04 5.22
CA ILE A 125 15.27 5.55 5.08
C ILE A 125 15.22 7.08 5.16
N TRP A 126 15.71 7.64 6.25
CA TRP A 126 15.70 9.10 6.46
C TRP A 126 16.32 9.85 5.26
N PRO A 127 15.69 10.91 4.74
CA PRO A 127 14.50 11.63 5.25
C PRO A 127 13.15 11.11 4.71
N PHE A 128 13.13 9.98 4.01
CA PHE A 128 11.94 9.43 3.36
C PHE A 128 11.23 8.40 4.23
N LYS A 129 9.90 8.34 4.06
CA LYS A 129 9.03 7.33 4.66
C LYS A 129 8.54 6.41 3.55
N ALA A 130 8.83 5.13 3.69
CA ALA A 130 8.43 4.06 2.78
C ALA A 130 8.69 4.44 1.31
N TYR A 131 7.77 4.11 0.40
CA TYR A 131 7.86 4.52 -1.00
C TYR A 131 7.51 6.01 -1.17
N PRO A 132 8.44 6.88 -1.62
CA PRO A 132 8.18 8.31 -1.77
C PRO A 132 7.42 8.67 -3.05
N PHE A 133 7.14 7.69 -3.91
CA PHE A 133 6.41 7.81 -5.18
C PHE A 133 5.28 6.77 -5.27
N LEU A 134 4.41 6.91 -6.27
CA LEU A 134 3.56 5.81 -6.72
C LEU A 134 4.47 4.81 -7.42
N TYR A 135 4.42 3.55 -7.01
CA TYR A 135 5.26 2.50 -7.57
C TYR A 135 4.41 1.40 -8.20
N GLY A 136 4.96 0.75 -9.22
CA GLY A 136 4.28 -0.27 -9.98
C GLY A 136 4.98 -0.52 -11.30
N SER A 137 4.22 -1.01 -12.29
CA SER A 137 4.76 -1.59 -13.51
C SER A 137 4.06 -1.09 -14.76
N ILE A 138 4.76 -1.23 -15.89
CA ILE A 138 4.19 -1.05 -17.22
C ILE A 138 3.70 -2.43 -17.65
N PRO A 139 2.42 -2.59 -18.03
CA PRO A 139 1.93 -3.88 -18.46
C PRO A 139 2.54 -4.27 -19.82
N GLN A 140 2.60 -5.57 -20.11
CA GLN A 140 3.17 -6.17 -21.32
C GLN A 140 4.69 -5.96 -21.52
N THR A 141 5.45 -5.78 -20.44
CA THR A 141 6.94 -5.70 -20.44
C THR A 141 7.60 -6.80 -19.62
#